data_AF-A0A9X2AJJ4-F1
#
_entry.id   AF-A0A9X2AJJ4-F1
#
_cell.length_a   1.000
_cell.length_b   1.000
_cell.length_c   1.000
_cell.angle_alpha   90.00
_cell.angle_beta   90.00
_cell.angle_gamma   90.00
#
_symmetry.space_group_name_H-M   'P 1'
#
loop_
_entity.id
_entity.type
_entity.pdbx_description
1 polymer ?
#
loop_
_entity_poly.entity_id
_entity_poly.type
_entity_poly.pdbx_seq_one_letter_code
_entity_poly.pdbx_strand_id
1 'polypeptide(L)'
;MYRFSGAKTYQQLAEMNSFLVDESGKIRSYSQFKRKVDIVHKKYNRNYLQAEYHTAKRSAQASRQWKGFEENQDIFPNLKYMTVDDDKVRQDHEKLHGIIKPVSDPFWDTHYPPNGWRCRCYTKPTTEAVTNKKITTQPDKGFALNVAKSNEVFNQKHPYFTFPAGDEKNVQKAFENFKLLASYGKARYLANKAKVFVNPFADANPRELIGNYKVAIKIAEEFDVDVKLTPHVLIDKKRNPEYLINNKIADRKSPEGKSLRNILTKANKQEVEILVVDLQNSSRTEKAILNELAGKFRIETNYENIKEVIIVSKNRKELKRYKRSEIKKSKK
;
A
#
# COMPACT_ATOMS: atom_id res chain seq x y z
N MET A 1 -2.15 -7.87 -0.32
CA MET A 1 -3.30 -8.45 -1.05
C MET A 1 -3.24 -8.20 -2.55
N TYR A 2 -3.23 -6.96 -3.02
CA TYR A 2 -3.30 -6.67 -4.47
C TYR A 2 -2.18 -7.27 -5.35
N ARG A 3 -0.93 -7.31 -4.87
CA ARG A 3 0.18 -7.99 -5.58
C ARG A 3 -0.11 -9.46 -5.83
N PHE A 4 -0.60 -10.14 -4.80
CA PHE A 4 -1.01 -11.54 -4.88
C PHE A 4 -2.18 -11.72 -5.86
N SER A 5 -3.18 -10.83 -5.82
CA SER A 5 -4.31 -10.88 -6.75
C SER A 5 -3.87 -10.74 -8.21
N GLY A 6 -2.97 -9.78 -8.51
CA GLY A 6 -2.43 -9.62 -9.87
C GLY A 6 -1.64 -10.85 -10.32
N ALA A 7 -0.78 -11.38 -9.45
CA ALA A 7 -0.01 -12.58 -9.72
C ALA A 7 -0.91 -13.80 -9.97
N LYS A 8 -1.94 -14.02 -9.13
CA LYS A 8 -2.94 -15.07 -9.30
C LYS A 8 -3.64 -14.96 -10.65
N THR A 9 -4.10 -13.76 -11.01
CA THR A 9 -4.79 -13.53 -12.29
C THR A 9 -3.87 -13.84 -13.47
N TYR A 10 -2.60 -13.45 -13.42
CA TYR A 10 -1.63 -13.82 -14.45
C TYR A 10 -1.50 -15.33 -14.59
N GLN A 11 -1.27 -16.06 -13.50
CA GLN A 11 -1.14 -17.53 -13.55
C GLN A 11 -2.40 -18.20 -14.12
N GLN A 12 -3.57 -17.73 -13.68
CA GLN A 12 -4.84 -18.24 -14.17
C GLN A 12 -4.99 -18.03 -15.69
N LEU A 13 -4.68 -16.83 -16.17
CA LEU A 13 -4.78 -16.49 -17.60
C LEU A 13 -3.73 -17.23 -18.43
N ALA A 14 -2.50 -17.38 -17.92
CA ALA A 14 -1.44 -18.14 -18.59
C ALA A 14 -1.84 -19.61 -18.75
N GLU A 15 -2.36 -20.23 -17.69
CA GLU A 15 -2.87 -21.62 -17.73
C GLU A 15 -4.05 -21.75 -18.70
N MET A 16 -5.00 -20.80 -18.69
CA MET A 16 -6.12 -20.80 -19.64
C MET A 16 -5.66 -20.64 -21.09
N ASN A 17 -4.76 -19.69 -21.37
CA ASN A 17 -4.24 -19.44 -22.72
C ASN A 17 -3.47 -20.64 -23.28
N SER A 18 -2.80 -21.41 -22.42
CA SER A 18 -2.12 -22.65 -22.82
C SER A 18 -3.09 -23.68 -23.44
N PHE A 19 -4.39 -23.57 -23.18
CA PHE A 19 -5.38 -24.50 -23.73
C PHE A 19 -5.87 -24.16 -25.14
N LEU A 20 -5.46 -23.02 -25.73
CA LEU A 20 -5.85 -22.66 -27.09
C LEU A 20 -5.36 -23.67 -28.13
N VAL A 21 -4.18 -24.24 -27.91
CA VAL A 21 -3.58 -25.27 -28.77
C VAL A 21 -3.47 -26.58 -28.02
N ASP A 22 -3.77 -27.69 -28.69
CA ASP A 22 -3.62 -29.03 -28.16
C ASP A 22 -2.17 -29.52 -28.13
N GLU A 23 -1.98 -30.71 -27.58
CA GLU A 23 -0.70 -31.38 -27.42
C GLU A 23 0.01 -31.63 -28.77
N SER A 24 -0.72 -31.57 -29.89
CA SER A 24 -0.19 -31.67 -31.26
C SER A 24 0.08 -30.31 -31.92
N GLY A 25 -0.21 -29.21 -31.22
CA GLY A 25 -0.08 -27.84 -31.74
C GLY A 25 -1.29 -27.37 -32.55
N LYS A 26 -2.37 -28.16 -32.61
CA LYS A 26 -3.59 -27.80 -33.35
C LYS A 26 -4.52 -26.97 -32.46
N ILE A 27 -5.19 -25.98 -33.07
CA ILE A 27 -6.17 -25.15 -32.35
C ILE A 27 -7.32 -26.02 -31.83
N ARG A 28 -7.58 -25.96 -30.52
CA ARG A 28 -8.73 -26.65 -29.91
C ARG A 28 -10.05 -26.02 -30.34
N SER A 29 -11.09 -26.84 -30.49
CA SER A 29 -12.45 -26.30 -30.63
C SER A 29 -12.88 -25.53 -29.37
N TYR A 30 -13.81 -24.59 -29.52
CA TYR A 30 -14.36 -23.84 -28.39
C TYR A 30 -14.88 -24.75 -27.27
N SER A 31 -15.56 -25.84 -27.62
CA SER A 31 -16.11 -26.81 -26.65
C SER A 31 -15.00 -27.48 -25.82
N GLN A 32 -13.90 -27.89 -26.46
CA GLN A 32 -12.75 -28.48 -25.77
C GLN A 32 -12.03 -27.45 -24.88
N PHE A 33 -11.80 -26.25 -25.40
CA PHE A 33 -11.19 -25.15 -24.67
C PHE A 33 -12.02 -24.79 -23.42
N LYS A 34 -13.33 -24.59 -23.58
CA LYS A 34 -14.25 -24.26 -22.50
C LYS A 34 -14.21 -25.29 -21.38
N ARG A 35 -14.22 -26.59 -21.70
CA ARG A 35 -14.13 -27.65 -20.68
C ARG A 35 -12.85 -27.56 -19.84
N LYS A 36 -11.70 -27.27 -20.48
CA LYS A 36 -10.42 -27.10 -19.77
C LYS A 36 -10.43 -25.82 -18.91
N VAL A 37 -10.95 -24.71 -19.45
CA VAL A 37 -11.09 -23.44 -18.74
C VAL A 37 -12.00 -23.56 -17.51
N ASP A 38 -13.11 -24.28 -17.61
CA ASP A 38 -14.06 -24.47 -16.49
C ASP A 38 -13.38 -25.20 -15.30
N ILE A 39 -12.51 -26.16 -15.57
CA ILE A 39 -11.71 -26.87 -14.54
C ILE A 39 -10.77 -25.89 -13.83
N VAL A 40 -10.03 -25.09 -14.60
CA VAL A 40 -9.13 -24.07 -14.04
C VAL A 40 -9.91 -23.01 -13.27
N HIS A 41 -11.04 -22.55 -13.80
CA HIS A 41 -11.91 -21.62 -13.11
C HIS A 41 -12.36 -22.16 -11.74
N LYS A 42 -12.82 -23.42 -11.67
CA LYS A 42 -13.20 -24.06 -10.41
C LYS A 42 -12.03 -24.15 -9.42
N LYS A 43 -10.83 -24.51 -9.90
CA LYS A 43 -9.61 -24.59 -9.07
C LYS A 43 -9.25 -23.24 -8.44
N TYR A 44 -9.14 -22.17 -9.23
CA TYR A 44 -8.70 -20.85 -8.75
C TYR A 44 -9.80 -20.08 -8.00
N ASN A 45 -11.03 -20.14 -8.49
CA ASN A 45 -12.12 -19.27 -8.03
C ASN A 45 -13.10 -19.95 -7.07
N ARG A 46 -12.90 -21.23 -6.74
CA ARG A 46 -13.62 -21.89 -5.64
C ARG A 46 -12.66 -22.43 -4.60
N ASN A 47 -11.80 -23.37 -4.98
CA ASN A 47 -10.95 -24.09 -4.03
C ASN A 47 -9.87 -23.18 -3.44
N TYR A 48 -9.06 -22.54 -4.30
CA TYR A 48 -8.01 -21.62 -3.84
C TYR A 48 -8.60 -20.36 -3.22
N LEU A 49 -9.67 -19.82 -3.80
CA LEU A 49 -10.37 -18.65 -3.24
C LEU A 49 -10.77 -18.85 -1.77
N GLN A 50 -11.28 -20.03 -1.40
CA GLN A 50 -11.65 -20.30 -0.01
C GLN A 50 -10.42 -20.28 0.91
N ALA A 51 -9.31 -20.90 0.50
CA ALA A 51 -8.07 -20.90 1.28
C ALA A 51 -7.49 -19.47 1.42
N GLU A 52 -7.51 -18.70 0.34
CA GLU A 52 -7.11 -17.29 0.30
C GLU A 52 -7.94 -16.42 1.24
N TYR A 53 -9.26 -16.58 1.24
CA TYR A 53 -10.16 -15.87 2.14
C TYR A 53 -9.82 -16.15 3.61
N HIS A 54 -9.66 -17.43 3.98
CA HIS A 54 -9.32 -17.80 5.35
C HIS A 54 -7.96 -17.26 5.77
N THR A 55 -6.95 -17.35 4.90
CA THR A 55 -5.61 -16.80 5.18
C THR A 55 -5.69 -15.29 5.38
N ALA A 56 -6.31 -14.54 4.46
CA ALA A 56 -6.41 -13.08 4.57
C ALA A 56 -7.11 -12.65 5.88
N LYS A 57 -8.22 -13.33 6.24
CA LYS A 57 -8.93 -13.07 7.50
C LYS A 57 -8.05 -13.36 8.72
N ARG A 58 -7.35 -14.50 8.74
CA ARG A 58 -6.47 -14.90 9.85
C ARG A 58 -5.27 -13.96 9.98
N SER A 59 -4.63 -13.60 8.87
CA SER A 59 -3.52 -12.65 8.86
C SER A 59 -3.94 -11.28 9.42
N ALA A 60 -5.11 -10.76 9.03
CA ALA A 60 -5.61 -9.50 9.58
C ALA A 60 -5.86 -9.56 11.10
N GLN A 61 -6.41 -10.68 11.58
CA GLN A 61 -6.59 -10.91 13.02
C GLN A 61 -5.24 -11.00 13.75
N ALA A 62 -4.28 -11.72 13.18
CA ALA A 62 -2.94 -11.88 13.73
C ALA A 62 -2.19 -10.54 13.77
N SER A 63 -2.28 -9.71 12.73
CA SER A 63 -1.69 -8.35 12.73
C SER A 63 -2.25 -7.49 13.87
N ARG A 64 -3.57 -7.56 14.11
CA ARG A 64 -4.20 -6.85 15.24
C ARG A 64 -3.72 -7.38 16.60
N GLN A 65 -3.62 -8.70 16.76
CA GLN A 65 -3.16 -9.31 18.01
C GLN A 65 -1.72 -8.92 18.33
N TRP A 66 -0.84 -8.88 17.32
CA TRP A 66 0.56 -8.49 17.48
C TRP A 66 0.71 -7.10 18.11
N LYS A 67 -0.07 -6.12 17.65
CA LYS A 67 -0.07 -4.77 18.24
C LYS A 67 -0.41 -4.81 19.73
N GLY A 68 -1.38 -5.64 20.12
CA GLY A 68 -1.72 -5.85 21.53
C GLY A 68 -0.58 -6.49 22.32
N PHE A 69 0.20 -7.40 21.72
CA PHE A 69 1.37 -7.98 22.38
C PHE A 69 2.48 -6.95 22.60
N GLU A 70 2.75 -6.08 21.62
CA GLU A 70 3.73 -5.01 21.76
C GLU A 70 3.31 -3.98 22.82
N GLU A 71 2.02 -3.66 22.91
CA GLU A 71 1.47 -2.71 23.89
C GLU A 71 1.50 -3.22 25.34
N ASN A 72 1.46 -4.54 25.55
CA ASN A 72 1.37 -5.16 26.89
C ASN A 72 2.61 -6.01 27.22
N GLN A 73 3.72 -5.79 26.54
CA GLN A 73 4.96 -6.58 26.72
C GLN A 73 5.59 -6.38 28.12
N ASP A 74 5.28 -5.28 28.78
CA ASP A 74 5.65 -4.98 30.17
C ASP A 74 4.93 -5.89 31.18
N ILE A 75 3.69 -6.28 30.87
CA ILE A 75 2.88 -7.18 31.71
C ILE A 75 3.11 -8.64 31.31
N PHE A 76 3.12 -8.93 30.01
CA PHE A 76 3.30 -10.25 29.44
C PHE A 76 4.50 -10.27 28.49
N PRO A 77 5.73 -10.47 29.01
CA PRO A 77 6.95 -10.35 28.20
C PRO A 77 7.11 -11.47 27.18
N ASN A 78 6.37 -12.58 27.33
CA ASN A 78 6.50 -13.78 26.50
C ASN A 78 5.20 -14.10 25.75
N LEU A 79 5.35 -14.77 24.62
CA LEU A 79 4.26 -15.37 23.86
C LEU A 79 4.41 -16.88 23.84
N LYS A 80 3.28 -17.59 23.97
CA LYS A 80 3.17 -19.05 23.84
C LYS A 80 2.53 -19.40 22.50
N TYR A 81 3.21 -20.20 21.70
CA TYR A 81 2.69 -20.78 20.47
C TYR A 81 1.72 -21.91 20.80
N MET A 82 0.51 -21.83 20.25
CA MET A 82 -0.55 -22.80 20.50
C MET A 82 -1.12 -23.31 19.17
N THR A 83 -1.48 -24.58 19.17
CA THR A 83 -2.35 -25.18 18.15
C THR A 83 -3.75 -25.34 18.74
N VAL A 84 -4.74 -25.60 17.89
CA VAL A 84 -6.08 -26.05 18.35
C VAL A 84 -6.13 -27.52 18.75
N ASP A 85 -4.98 -28.20 18.69
CA ASP A 85 -4.79 -29.58 19.15
C ASP A 85 -5.82 -30.57 18.59
N ASP A 86 -6.01 -30.54 17.27
CA ASP A 86 -6.89 -31.49 16.57
C ASP A 86 -6.18 -32.15 15.39
N ASP A 87 -6.74 -33.25 14.90
CA ASP A 87 -6.14 -34.09 13.83
C ASP A 87 -5.96 -33.38 12.48
N LYS A 88 -6.38 -32.11 12.37
CA LYS A 88 -6.22 -31.27 11.17
C LYS A 88 -5.04 -30.31 11.30
N VAL A 89 -4.39 -30.24 12.46
CA VAL A 89 -3.13 -29.53 12.62
C VAL A 89 -2.04 -30.32 11.89
N ARG A 90 -1.12 -29.62 11.23
CA ARG A 90 0.01 -30.29 10.58
C ARG A 90 1.00 -30.73 11.65
N GLN A 91 1.58 -31.92 11.52
CA GLN A 91 2.61 -32.43 12.44
C GLN A 91 3.75 -31.43 12.67
N ASP A 92 4.16 -30.69 11.63
CA ASP A 92 5.19 -29.67 11.77
C ASP A 92 4.75 -28.48 12.64
N HIS A 93 3.47 -28.15 12.65
CA HIS A 93 2.93 -27.11 13.51
C HIS A 93 2.72 -27.62 14.95
N GLU A 94 2.37 -28.90 15.14
CA GLU A 94 2.25 -29.52 16.47
C GLU A 94 3.58 -29.51 17.22
N LYS A 95 4.69 -29.71 16.50
CA LYS A 95 6.04 -29.58 17.07
C LYS A 95 6.30 -28.17 17.63
N LEU A 96 5.57 -27.15 17.18
CA LEU A 96 5.67 -25.79 17.71
C LEU A 96 4.75 -25.55 18.92
N HIS A 97 3.81 -26.45 19.22
CA HIS A 97 2.90 -26.30 20.36
C HIS A 97 3.68 -26.18 21.68
N GLY A 98 3.29 -25.20 22.49
CA GLY A 98 3.87 -24.93 23.80
C GLY A 98 5.19 -24.17 23.77
N ILE A 99 5.72 -23.80 22.60
CA ILE A 99 6.93 -22.97 22.53
C ILE A 99 6.63 -21.60 23.12
N ILE A 100 7.42 -21.21 24.12
CA ILE A 100 7.36 -19.89 24.75
C ILE A 100 8.63 -19.15 24.39
N LYS A 101 8.49 -17.95 23.82
CA LYS A 101 9.58 -17.03 23.46
C LYS A 101 9.22 -15.59 23.82
N PRO A 102 10.19 -14.73 24.15
CA PRO A 102 9.96 -13.30 24.34
C PRO A 102 9.26 -12.66 23.13
N VAL A 103 8.46 -11.61 23.33
CA VAL A 103 7.78 -10.89 22.22
C VAL A 103 8.79 -10.40 21.16
N SER A 104 9.99 -10.00 21.59
CA SER A 104 11.08 -9.50 20.74
C SER A 104 11.89 -10.60 20.04
N ASP A 105 11.63 -11.88 20.30
CA ASP A 105 12.43 -12.98 19.77
C ASP A 105 12.31 -13.11 18.24
N PRO A 106 13.42 -13.29 17.50
CA PRO A 106 13.41 -13.47 16.05
C PRO A 106 12.60 -14.67 15.55
N PHE A 107 12.30 -15.66 16.41
CA PHE A 107 11.37 -16.75 16.11
C PHE A 107 10.05 -16.21 15.52
N TRP A 108 9.53 -15.12 16.09
CA TRP A 108 8.28 -14.52 15.65
C TRP A 108 8.36 -13.81 14.31
N ASP A 109 9.55 -13.56 13.76
CA ASP A 109 9.69 -12.93 12.43
C ASP A 109 9.29 -13.88 11.30
N THR A 110 9.35 -15.19 11.57
CA THR A 110 9.09 -16.24 10.59
C THR A 110 7.98 -17.19 11.01
N HIS A 111 7.87 -17.53 12.30
CA HIS A 111 6.96 -18.56 12.79
C HIS A 111 5.67 -18.01 13.42
N TYR A 112 5.37 -16.72 13.24
CA TYR A 112 4.13 -16.13 13.74
C TYR A 112 2.92 -16.53 12.85
N PRO A 113 1.89 -17.21 13.40
CA PRO A 113 0.76 -17.70 12.60
C PRO A 113 0.06 -16.60 11.78
N PRO A 114 -0.45 -16.92 10.57
CA PRO A 114 -0.57 -18.27 9.99
C PRO A 114 0.71 -18.79 9.33
N ASN A 115 1.10 -20.04 9.63
CA ASN A 115 2.30 -20.70 9.09
C ASN A 115 2.04 -21.56 7.85
N GLY A 116 0.84 -21.46 7.27
CA GLY A 116 0.42 -22.25 6.11
C GLY A 116 -1.04 -22.03 5.74
N TRP A 117 -1.48 -22.63 4.63
CA TRP A 117 -2.88 -22.54 4.21
C TRP A 117 -3.82 -23.12 5.27
N ARG A 118 -4.92 -22.43 5.56
CA ARG A 118 -5.89 -22.85 6.59
C ARG A 118 -5.25 -23.15 7.96
N CYS A 119 -4.16 -22.46 8.30
CA CYS A 119 -3.50 -22.61 9.59
C CYS A 119 -4.48 -22.38 10.76
N ARG A 120 -4.37 -23.23 11.78
CA ARG A 120 -5.22 -23.21 12.98
C ARG A 120 -4.41 -22.94 14.24
N CYS A 121 -3.19 -22.45 14.09
CA CYS A 121 -2.34 -22.06 15.20
C CYS A 121 -2.63 -20.61 15.61
N TYR A 122 -2.30 -20.28 16.83
CA TYR A 122 -2.45 -18.95 17.41
C TYR A 122 -1.39 -18.73 18.49
N THR A 123 -1.27 -17.50 19.00
CA THR A 123 -0.35 -17.16 20.08
C THR A 123 -1.12 -16.61 21.27
N LYS A 124 -0.66 -16.91 22.49
CA LYS A 124 -1.20 -16.36 23.74
C LYS A 124 -0.11 -15.56 24.47
N PRO A 125 -0.41 -14.37 25.00
CA PRO A 125 0.51 -13.69 25.92
C PRO A 125 0.62 -14.51 27.21
N THR A 126 1.80 -14.55 27.80
CA THR A 126 2.08 -15.32 29.02
C THR A 126 3.23 -14.71 29.82
N THR A 127 3.25 -15.01 31.12
CA THR A 127 4.38 -14.77 32.03
C THR A 127 5.21 -16.03 32.27
N GLU A 128 4.80 -17.18 31.71
CA GLU A 128 5.54 -18.44 31.80
C GLU A 128 6.98 -18.28 31.27
N ALA A 129 7.90 -19.08 31.81
CA ALA A 129 9.31 -19.05 31.42
C ALA A 129 9.53 -19.47 29.96
N VAL A 130 10.57 -18.90 29.35
CA VAL A 130 10.97 -19.20 27.97
C VAL A 130 11.36 -20.68 27.85
N THR A 131 10.87 -21.32 26.79
CA THR A 131 11.23 -22.72 26.50
C THR A 131 12.56 -22.83 25.76
N ASN A 132 13.32 -23.86 26.10
CA ASN A 132 14.56 -24.26 25.41
C ASN A 132 14.32 -25.35 24.35
N LYS A 133 13.14 -25.37 23.72
CA LYS A 133 12.82 -26.33 22.66
C LYS A 133 13.56 -25.94 21.37
N LYS A 134 14.25 -26.91 20.75
CA LYS A 134 14.88 -26.72 19.44
C LYS A 134 13.81 -26.58 18.36
N ILE A 135 13.91 -25.54 17.55
CA ILE A 135 13.04 -25.34 16.38
C ILE A 135 13.54 -26.24 15.25
N THR A 136 12.74 -27.21 14.82
CA THR A 136 13.11 -28.19 13.79
C THR A 136 12.27 -28.11 12.53
N THR A 137 11.26 -27.25 12.53
CA THR A 137 10.28 -27.10 11.46
C THR A 137 10.35 -25.72 10.86
N GLN A 138 9.87 -25.56 9.64
CA GLN A 138 9.72 -24.27 8.99
C GLN A 138 8.25 -24.09 8.55
N PRO A 139 7.73 -22.86 8.51
CA PRO A 139 6.45 -22.56 7.90
C PRO A 139 6.42 -22.99 6.41
N ASP A 140 5.22 -23.22 5.89
CA ASP A 140 5.01 -23.51 4.48
C ASP A 140 5.63 -22.41 3.60
N LYS A 141 6.08 -22.77 2.38
CA LYS A 141 6.62 -21.80 1.42
C LYS A 141 5.62 -20.67 1.19
N GLY A 142 6.06 -19.44 1.41
CA GLY A 142 5.23 -18.24 1.30
C GLY A 142 4.59 -17.75 2.62
N PHE A 143 4.74 -18.51 3.71
CA PHE A 143 4.17 -18.21 5.03
C PHE A 143 5.21 -17.94 6.13
N ALA A 144 6.50 -18.06 5.82
CA ALA A 144 7.58 -17.68 6.74
C ALA A 144 7.72 -16.15 6.84
N LEU A 145 6.77 -15.51 7.53
CA LEU A 145 6.77 -14.08 7.81
C LEU A 145 5.90 -13.76 9.04
N ASN A 146 6.20 -12.63 9.68
CA ASN A 146 5.27 -11.97 10.58
C ASN A 146 4.41 -10.98 9.81
N VAL A 147 3.12 -11.26 9.67
CA VAL A 147 2.18 -10.41 8.92
C VAL A 147 2.00 -9.01 9.54
N ALA A 148 2.27 -8.85 10.84
CA ALA A 148 2.22 -7.55 11.51
C ALA A 148 3.46 -6.71 11.22
N LYS A 149 4.65 -7.33 11.28
CA LYS A 149 5.92 -6.62 11.03
C LYS A 149 6.14 -6.34 9.55
N SER A 150 5.83 -7.30 8.69
CA SER A 150 6.06 -7.18 7.24
C SER A 150 5.01 -6.36 6.51
N ASN A 151 3.80 -6.21 7.08
CA ASN A 151 2.61 -5.70 6.38
C ASN A 151 2.26 -6.48 5.09
N GLU A 152 2.75 -7.71 4.95
CA GLU A 152 2.45 -8.61 3.84
C GLU A 152 1.58 -9.78 4.33
N VAL A 153 0.55 -10.14 3.58
CA VAL A 153 -0.24 -11.36 3.82
C VAL A 153 0.37 -12.56 3.09
N PHE A 154 0.90 -12.30 1.89
CA PHE A 154 1.57 -13.26 1.03
C PHE A 154 2.88 -12.63 0.60
N ASN A 155 4.01 -13.24 0.97
CA ASN A 155 5.32 -12.73 0.57
C ASN A 155 5.64 -13.12 -0.88
N GLN A 156 6.69 -12.50 -1.43
CA GLN A 156 7.11 -12.69 -2.83
C GLN A 156 7.67 -14.08 -3.14
N LYS A 157 7.94 -14.92 -2.13
CA LYS A 157 8.36 -16.32 -2.33
C LYS A 157 7.18 -17.24 -2.66
N HIS A 158 5.95 -16.73 -2.64
CA HIS A 158 4.74 -17.48 -2.99
C HIS A 158 4.76 -17.90 -4.49
N PRO A 159 4.34 -19.13 -4.84
CA PRO A 159 4.43 -19.66 -6.22
C PRO A 159 3.76 -18.79 -7.30
N TYR A 160 2.74 -18.01 -6.96
CA TYR A 160 2.11 -17.10 -7.94
C TYR A 160 3.05 -16.01 -8.45
N PHE A 161 4.11 -15.68 -7.72
CA PHE A 161 5.12 -14.71 -8.15
C PHE A 161 6.21 -15.32 -9.05
N THR A 162 6.03 -16.55 -9.53
CA THR A 162 6.93 -17.16 -10.52
C THR A 162 6.45 -16.85 -11.93
N PHE A 163 7.20 -16.04 -12.68
CA PHE A 163 6.89 -15.64 -14.04
C PHE A 163 7.90 -16.23 -15.03
N PRO A 164 7.54 -16.43 -16.32
CA PRO A 164 8.52 -16.74 -17.36
C PRO A 164 9.63 -15.69 -17.41
N ALA A 165 10.85 -16.11 -17.71
CA ALA A 165 11.99 -15.21 -17.80
C ALA A 165 11.75 -14.15 -18.88
N GLY A 166 11.92 -12.86 -18.53
CA GLY A 166 11.72 -11.73 -19.43
C GLY A 166 10.36 -11.03 -19.30
N ASP A 167 9.37 -11.68 -18.66
CA ASP A 167 8.03 -11.10 -18.44
C ASP A 167 7.94 -10.21 -17.20
N GLU A 168 8.99 -10.15 -16.36
CA GLU A 168 8.95 -9.44 -15.08
C GLU A 168 8.63 -7.95 -15.25
N LYS A 169 9.14 -7.33 -16.33
CA LYS A 169 8.86 -5.92 -16.65
C LYS A 169 7.40 -5.69 -17.01
N ASN A 170 6.79 -6.60 -17.78
CA ASN A 170 5.39 -6.51 -18.18
C ASN A 170 4.46 -6.69 -16.99
N VAL A 171 4.76 -7.67 -16.13
CA VAL A 171 4.03 -7.91 -14.89
C VAL A 171 4.16 -6.71 -13.94
N GLN A 172 5.36 -6.15 -13.79
CA GLN A 172 5.56 -4.96 -12.97
C GLN A 172 4.76 -3.77 -13.52
N LYS A 173 4.80 -3.53 -14.84
CA LYS A 173 4.02 -2.46 -15.48
C LYS A 173 2.52 -2.65 -15.29
N ALA A 174 2.01 -3.87 -15.44
CA ALA A 174 0.61 -4.20 -15.19
C ALA A 174 0.23 -3.95 -13.72
N PHE A 175 1.10 -4.31 -12.78
CA PHE A 175 0.89 -4.05 -11.35
C PHE A 175 0.88 -2.55 -11.03
N GLU A 176 1.82 -1.77 -11.59
CA GLU A 176 1.83 -0.31 -11.42
C GLU A 176 0.57 0.35 -11.98
N ASN A 177 0.09 -0.10 -13.15
CA ASN A 177 -1.19 0.35 -13.72
C ASN A 177 -2.38 -0.02 -12.82
N PHE A 178 -2.38 -1.23 -12.25
CA PHE A 178 -3.45 -1.69 -11.37
C PHE A 178 -3.63 -0.79 -10.14
N LYS A 179 -2.55 -0.23 -9.59
CA LYS A 179 -2.64 0.71 -8.45
C LYS A 179 -3.53 1.93 -8.75
N LEU A 180 -3.57 2.40 -10.00
CA LEU A 180 -4.42 3.51 -10.43
C LEU A 180 -5.92 3.15 -10.38
N LEU A 181 -6.25 1.88 -10.54
CA LEU A 181 -7.64 1.37 -10.54
C LEU A 181 -8.11 0.93 -9.15
N ALA A 182 -7.19 0.86 -8.18
CA ALA A 182 -7.53 0.42 -6.84
C ALA A 182 -8.52 1.38 -6.18
N SER A 183 -9.61 0.84 -5.67
CA SER A 183 -10.60 1.62 -4.92
C SER A 183 -9.96 2.24 -3.68
N TYR A 184 -10.35 3.47 -3.39
CA TYR A 184 -9.95 4.14 -2.17
C TYR A 184 -10.53 3.43 -0.94
N GLY A 185 -9.77 3.45 0.16
CA GLY A 185 -10.25 2.92 1.44
C GLY A 185 -11.42 3.72 2.00
N LYS A 186 -11.91 3.31 3.18
CA LYS A 186 -12.96 4.05 3.90
C LYS A 186 -12.53 5.50 4.11
N ALA A 187 -13.43 6.42 3.79
CA ALA A 187 -13.24 7.84 4.07
C ALA A 187 -13.16 8.10 5.57
N ARG A 188 -12.26 9.01 5.98
CA ARG A 188 -12.42 9.70 7.26
C ARG A 188 -13.40 10.85 7.07
N TYR A 189 -14.49 10.81 7.83
CA TYR A 189 -15.44 11.91 7.92
C TYR A 189 -14.94 12.93 8.93
N LEU A 190 -14.91 14.19 8.53
CA LEU A 190 -14.52 15.31 9.38
C LEU A 190 -15.75 16.02 9.93
N ALA A 191 -15.55 16.88 10.94
CA ALA A 191 -16.65 17.59 11.61
C ALA A 191 -17.47 18.47 10.63
N ASN A 192 -16.81 19.02 9.60
CA ASN A 192 -17.45 19.79 8.53
C ASN A 192 -18.10 18.93 7.43
N LYS A 193 -18.16 17.59 7.59
CA LYS A 193 -18.64 16.60 6.60
C LYS A 193 -17.74 16.39 5.38
N ALA A 194 -16.65 17.15 5.23
CA ALA A 194 -15.63 16.87 4.23
C ALA A 194 -14.97 15.50 4.47
N LYS A 195 -14.46 14.90 3.39
CA LYS A 195 -13.93 13.53 3.42
C LYS A 195 -12.49 13.48 2.97
N VAL A 196 -11.69 12.73 3.73
CA VAL A 196 -10.34 12.34 3.31
C VAL A 196 -10.32 10.86 2.95
N PHE A 197 -9.98 10.57 1.70
CA PHE A 197 -9.82 9.21 1.19
C PHE A 197 -8.33 8.91 1.02
N VAL A 198 -7.91 7.71 1.41
CA VAL A 198 -6.52 7.26 1.23
C VAL A 198 -6.53 6.04 0.32
N ASN A 199 -5.81 6.13 -0.80
CA ASN A 199 -5.60 4.97 -1.65
C ASN A 199 -4.74 3.94 -0.90
N PRO A 200 -5.01 2.63 -1.00
CA PRO A 200 -4.20 1.59 -0.37
C PRO A 200 -2.71 1.60 -0.77
N PHE A 201 -2.37 2.27 -1.87
CA PHE A 201 -1.00 2.44 -2.36
C PHE A 201 -0.49 3.88 -2.23
N ALA A 202 -1.15 4.73 -1.44
CA ALA A 202 -0.66 6.08 -1.17
C ALA A 202 0.70 5.99 -0.47
N ASP A 203 1.71 6.62 -1.08
CA ASP A 203 3.14 6.70 -0.69
C ASP A 203 3.75 5.50 0.06
N ALA A 204 4.75 4.85 -0.57
CA ALA A 204 5.45 3.74 0.05
C ALA A 204 6.27 4.13 1.29
N ASN A 205 6.59 5.42 1.48
CA ASN A 205 7.30 5.92 2.64
C ASN A 205 6.31 6.34 3.74
N PRO A 206 6.30 5.66 4.91
CA PRO A 206 5.36 5.97 5.99
C PRO A 206 5.44 7.42 6.49
N ARG A 207 6.63 8.03 6.51
CA ARG A 207 6.80 9.43 6.97
C ARG A 207 6.17 10.42 6.00
N GLU A 208 6.36 10.20 4.70
CA GLU A 208 5.74 11.03 3.65
C GLU A 208 4.23 10.85 3.67
N LEU A 209 3.72 9.61 3.77
CA LEU A 209 2.30 9.33 3.88
C LEU A 209 1.66 10.06 5.07
N ILE A 210 2.29 10.01 6.25
CA ILE A 210 1.80 10.72 7.45
C ILE A 210 1.79 12.24 7.21
N GLY A 211 2.82 12.79 6.57
CA GLY A 211 2.88 14.20 6.21
C GLY A 211 1.73 14.60 5.28
N ASN A 212 1.56 13.84 4.19
CA ASN A 212 0.53 14.03 3.18
C ASN A 212 -0.86 13.94 3.79
N TYR A 213 -1.08 12.94 4.64
CA TYR A 213 -2.35 12.73 5.32
C TYR A 213 -2.71 13.88 6.27
N LYS A 214 -1.75 14.38 7.06
CA LYS A 214 -1.96 15.52 7.95
C LYS A 214 -2.33 16.79 7.17
N VAL A 215 -1.64 17.05 6.06
CA VAL A 215 -1.95 18.21 5.20
C VAL A 215 -3.30 18.04 4.51
N ALA A 216 -3.65 16.84 4.04
CA ALA A 216 -4.95 16.55 3.44
C ALA A 216 -6.12 16.78 4.40
N ILE A 217 -6.00 16.37 5.67
CA ILE A 217 -7.00 16.68 6.70
C ILE A 217 -7.17 18.19 6.81
N LYS A 218 -6.07 18.94 6.92
CA LYS A 218 -6.14 20.39 7.07
C LYS A 218 -6.74 21.09 5.86
N ILE A 219 -6.41 20.65 4.65
CA ILE A 219 -7.03 21.16 3.42
C ILE A 219 -8.55 20.89 3.41
N ALA A 220 -8.96 19.69 3.81
CA ALA A 220 -10.37 19.31 3.85
C ALA A 220 -11.16 20.08 4.93
N GLU A 221 -10.56 20.30 6.10
CA GLU A 221 -11.13 21.11 7.19
C GLU A 221 -11.27 22.58 6.79
N GLU A 222 -10.18 23.20 6.35
CA GLU A 222 -10.09 24.65 6.12
C GLU A 222 -10.93 25.11 4.93
N PHE A 223 -10.99 24.29 3.87
CA PHE A 223 -11.60 24.68 2.61
C PHE A 223 -12.89 23.94 2.29
N ASP A 224 -13.38 23.10 3.20
CA ASP A 224 -14.61 22.30 3.03
C ASP A 224 -14.67 21.53 1.70
N VAL A 225 -13.61 20.78 1.41
CA VAL A 225 -13.47 19.99 0.18
C VAL A 225 -13.03 18.56 0.47
N ASP A 226 -13.49 17.64 -0.38
CA ASP A 226 -12.99 16.28 -0.35
C ASP A 226 -11.56 16.22 -0.87
N VAL A 227 -10.71 15.44 -0.19
CA VAL A 227 -9.31 15.21 -0.56
C VAL A 227 -9.04 13.73 -0.68
N LYS A 228 -8.42 13.32 -1.80
CA LYS A 228 -8.04 11.93 -2.07
C LYS A 228 -6.53 11.84 -2.17
N LEU A 229 -5.87 11.03 -1.32
CA LEU A 229 -4.45 10.72 -1.47
C LEU A 229 -4.29 9.62 -2.52
N THR A 230 -3.67 9.97 -3.64
CA THR A 230 -3.53 9.12 -4.81
C THR A 230 -2.51 7.99 -4.60
N PRO A 231 -2.56 6.92 -5.42
CA PRO A 231 -1.56 5.86 -5.38
C PRO A 231 -0.18 6.34 -5.83
N HIS A 232 0.86 5.82 -5.17
CA HIS A 232 2.23 5.91 -5.66
C HIS A 232 2.47 4.86 -6.74
N VAL A 233 2.64 5.34 -7.97
CA VAL A 233 2.94 4.50 -9.14
C VAL A 233 4.26 4.89 -9.80
N LEU A 234 4.93 3.89 -10.37
CA LEU A 234 6.20 4.02 -11.08
C LEU A 234 6.05 3.51 -12.52
N ILE A 235 5.27 4.24 -13.33
CA ILE A 235 5.07 3.90 -14.75
C ILE A 235 6.10 4.68 -15.57
N ASP A 236 6.97 3.97 -16.30
CA ASP A 236 7.99 4.57 -17.17
C ASP A 236 8.84 5.66 -16.48
N LYS A 237 9.20 5.43 -15.20
CA LYS A 237 9.92 6.35 -14.31
C LYS A 237 9.20 7.68 -13.99
N LYS A 238 7.92 7.82 -14.33
CA LYS A 238 7.09 8.98 -13.97
C LYS A 238 6.32 8.68 -12.67
N ARG A 239 6.38 9.62 -11.73
CA ARG A 239 5.57 9.60 -10.49
C ARG A 239 4.25 10.34 -10.74
N ASN A 240 3.19 9.90 -10.06
CA ASN A 240 1.88 10.56 -10.06
C ASN A 240 1.82 11.64 -8.96
N PRO A 241 1.06 12.74 -9.15
CA PRO A 241 0.76 13.72 -8.09
C PRO A 241 0.11 13.08 -6.88
N GLU A 242 0.32 13.66 -5.70
CA GLU A 242 -0.03 13.08 -4.39
C GLU A 242 -1.52 13.19 -3.99
N TYR A 243 -2.26 14.14 -4.56
CA TYR A 243 -3.66 14.37 -4.19
C TYR A 243 -4.57 14.60 -5.39
N LEU A 244 -5.85 14.34 -5.15
CA LEU A 244 -6.95 15.02 -5.82
C LEU A 244 -7.67 15.86 -4.77
N ILE A 245 -7.69 17.18 -4.94
CA ILE A 245 -8.42 18.11 -4.07
C ILE A 245 -9.65 18.58 -4.85
N ASN A 246 -10.84 18.18 -4.41
CA ASN A 246 -12.09 18.38 -5.17
C ASN A 246 -11.97 17.93 -6.64
N ASN A 247 -11.39 16.73 -6.86
CA ASN A 247 -11.07 16.13 -8.15
C ASN A 247 -10.02 16.86 -9.02
N LYS A 248 -9.45 17.97 -8.57
CA LYS A 248 -8.32 18.63 -9.25
C LYS A 248 -7.00 18.01 -8.85
N ILE A 249 -6.10 17.85 -9.82
CA ILE A 249 -4.78 17.24 -9.59
C ILE A 249 -3.93 18.17 -8.72
N ALA A 250 -3.42 17.65 -7.61
CA ALA A 250 -2.64 18.43 -6.67
C ALA A 250 -1.41 17.67 -6.17
N ASP A 251 -0.39 18.43 -5.80
CA ASP A 251 0.91 17.87 -5.41
C ASP A 251 1.56 18.70 -4.32
N ARG A 252 2.05 18.05 -3.26
CA ARG A 252 2.71 18.72 -2.14
C ARG A 252 4.20 18.75 -2.39
N LYS A 253 4.78 19.92 -2.17
CA LYS A 253 6.19 20.18 -2.39
C LYS A 253 6.74 21.03 -1.24
N SER A 254 7.76 20.49 -0.58
CA SER A 254 8.53 21.21 0.43
C SER A 254 9.74 21.89 -0.23
N PRO A 255 9.85 23.24 -0.20
CA PRO A 255 10.99 23.97 -0.75
C PRO A 255 12.17 23.97 0.24
N GLU A 256 12.70 22.78 0.53
CA GLU A 256 13.87 22.52 1.38
C GLU A 256 15.17 22.80 0.61
N GLY A 257 15.47 24.08 0.36
CA GLY A 257 16.64 24.48 -0.45
C GLY A 257 16.50 24.22 -1.96
N LYS A 258 15.36 23.66 -2.40
CA LYS A 258 15.06 23.41 -3.82
C LYS A 258 14.57 24.69 -4.52
N SER A 259 15.04 24.91 -5.75
CA SER A 259 14.55 26.00 -6.60
C SER A 259 13.07 25.82 -6.94
N LEU A 260 12.26 26.89 -6.81
CA LEU A 260 10.86 26.86 -7.25
C LEU A 260 10.73 26.59 -8.75
N ARG A 261 11.71 27.02 -9.57
CA ARG A 261 11.72 26.68 -11.01
C ARG A 261 11.61 25.17 -11.21
N ASN A 262 12.43 24.39 -10.50
CA ASN A 262 12.44 22.94 -10.64
C ASN A 262 11.16 22.29 -10.09
N ILE A 263 10.61 22.84 -9.01
CA ILE A 263 9.33 22.40 -8.44
C ILE A 263 8.21 22.62 -9.45
N LEU A 264 8.08 23.84 -9.98
CA LEU A 264 7.05 24.22 -10.95
C LEU A 264 7.18 23.44 -12.26
N THR A 265 8.39 23.24 -12.79
CA THR A 265 8.60 22.45 -14.01
C THR A 265 8.12 21.02 -13.83
N LYS A 266 8.45 20.38 -12.69
CA LYS A 266 8.02 19.01 -12.40
C LYS A 266 6.51 18.91 -12.22
N ALA A 267 5.93 19.81 -11.40
CA ALA A 267 4.49 19.86 -11.16
C ALA A 267 3.71 20.06 -12.46
N ASN A 268 4.15 20.99 -13.33
CA ASN A 268 3.49 21.22 -14.61
C ASN A 268 3.55 20.00 -15.55
N LYS A 269 4.70 19.30 -15.59
CA LYS A 269 4.86 18.06 -16.37
C LYS A 269 3.96 16.92 -15.86
N GLN A 270 3.54 16.99 -14.60
CA GLN A 270 2.61 16.06 -13.97
C GLN A 270 1.17 16.59 -13.98
N GLU A 271 0.89 17.63 -14.77
CA GLU A 271 -0.46 18.21 -14.96
C GLU A 271 -1.09 18.68 -13.65
N VAL A 272 -0.27 19.09 -12.69
CA VAL A 272 -0.72 19.62 -11.40
C VAL A 272 -1.47 20.93 -11.59
N GLU A 273 -2.71 20.96 -11.10
CA GLU A 273 -3.59 22.13 -11.10
C GLU A 273 -3.45 22.95 -9.82
N ILE A 274 -3.27 22.28 -8.68
CA ILE A 274 -3.11 22.91 -7.37
C ILE A 274 -1.74 22.54 -6.79
N LEU A 275 -0.84 23.51 -6.70
CA LEU A 275 0.44 23.31 -6.04
C LEU A 275 0.30 23.55 -4.53
N VAL A 276 0.56 22.53 -3.71
CA VAL A 276 0.57 22.65 -2.25
C VAL A 276 2.01 22.86 -1.78
N VAL A 277 2.36 24.06 -1.33
CA VAL A 277 3.70 24.41 -0.85
C VAL A 277 3.73 24.27 0.68
N ASP A 278 4.44 23.25 1.17
CA ASP A 278 4.56 22.99 2.60
C ASP A 278 5.85 23.59 3.18
N LEU A 279 5.70 24.56 4.08
CA LEU A 279 6.82 25.29 4.65
C LEU A 279 7.43 24.65 5.90
N GLN A 280 6.93 23.50 6.38
CA GLN A 280 7.41 22.89 7.64
C GLN A 280 8.93 22.88 7.79
N ASN A 281 9.64 22.44 6.74
CA ASN A 281 11.09 22.33 6.74
C ASN A 281 11.78 23.43 5.89
N SER A 282 11.04 24.46 5.47
CA SER A 282 11.61 25.53 4.65
C SER A 282 12.16 26.66 5.51
N SER A 283 13.33 27.18 5.13
CA SER A 283 13.85 28.44 5.67
C SER A 283 13.05 29.65 5.16
N ARG A 284 12.30 29.50 4.06
CA ARG A 284 11.61 30.58 3.37
C ARG A 284 10.29 30.95 4.02
N THR A 285 9.90 32.21 3.92
CA THR A 285 8.60 32.72 4.38
C THR A 285 7.55 32.63 3.28
N GLU A 286 6.27 32.64 3.66
CA GLU A 286 5.14 32.74 2.72
C GLU A 286 5.32 33.90 1.73
N LYS A 287 5.64 35.10 2.24
CA LYS A 287 5.89 36.29 1.42
C LYS A 287 7.03 36.08 0.40
N ALA A 288 8.12 35.45 0.82
CA ALA A 288 9.25 35.16 -0.06
C ALA A 288 8.89 34.13 -1.16
N ILE A 289 8.01 33.17 -0.87
CA ILE A 289 7.50 32.21 -1.85
C ILE A 289 6.58 32.93 -2.86
N LEU A 290 5.60 33.69 -2.36
CA LEU A 290 4.66 34.44 -3.21
C LEU A 290 5.38 35.41 -4.14
N ASN A 291 6.38 36.15 -3.67
CA ASN A 291 7.15 37.09 -4.49
C ASN A 291 7.92 36.40 -5.64
N GLU A 292 8.47 35.21 -5.40
CA GLU A 292 9.12 34.44 -6.45
C GLU A 292 8.09 33.88 -7.44
N LEU A 293 6.99 33.31 -6.94
CA LEU A 293 5.90 32.79 -7.78
C LEU A 293 5.30 33.87 -8.69
N ALA A 294 5.10 35.09 -8.18
CA ALA A 294 4.64 36.23 -8.97
C ALA A 294 5.57 36.52 -10.17
N GLY A 295 6.88 36.39 -9.97
CA GLY A 295 7.86 36.49 -11.05
C GLY A 295 7.74 35.35 -12.07
N LYS A 296 7.51 34.11 -11.61
CA LYS A 296 7.40 32.92 -12.48
C LYS A 296 6.09 32.88 -13.27
N PHE A 297 4.99 33.37 -12.71
CA PHE A 297 3.65 33.38 -13.31
C PHE A 297 3.35 34.62 -14.18
N ARG A 298 4.31 35.55 -14.31
CA ARG A 298 4.16 36.74 -15.15
C ARG A 298 3.84 36.40 -16.61
N ILE A 299 4.48 35.38 -17.16
CA ILE A 299 4.22 34.87 -18.51
C ILE A 299 3.15 33.77 -18.40
N GLU A 300 2.04 33.92 -19.13
CA GLU A 300 0.88 33.01 -18.98
C GLU A 300 1.21 31.56 -19.34
N THR A 301 1.96 31.36 -20.42
CA THR A 301 2.38 30.04 -20.93
C THR A 301 3.34 29.31 -20.00
N ASN A 302 3.98 29.98 -19.05
CA ASN A 302 4.88 29.33 -18.10
C ASN A 302 4.09 28.56 -17.04
N TYR A 303 4.23 27.24 -16.97
CA TYR A 303 3.57 26.43 -15.95
C TYR A 303 2.03 26.58 -15.97
N GLU A 304 1.45 26.58 -17.17
CA GLU A 304 0.05 26.88 -17.40
C GLU A 304 -0.93 25.94 -16.67
N ASN A 305 -0.54 24.70 -16.38
CA ASN A 305 -1.39 23.74 -15.68
C ASN A 305 -1.69 24.21 -14.24
N ILE A 306 -0.74 24.90 -13.59
CA ILE A 306 -0.88 25.34 -12.20
C ILE A 306 -1.82 26.55 -12.13
N LYS A 307 -3.05 26.33 -11.65
CA LYS A 307 -4.11 27.35 -11.53
C LYS A 307 -4.23 27.92 -10.12
N GLU A 308 -3.88 27.14 -9.11
CA GLU A 308 -3.99 27.54 -7.70
C GLU A 308 -2.72 27.14 -6.92
N VAL A 309 -2.43 27.90 -5.86
CA VAL A 309 -1.35 27.58 -4.91
C VAL A 309 -1.93 27.60 -3.50
N ILE A 310 -1.70 26.53 -2.75
CA ILE A 310 -2.01 26.47 -1.32
C ILE A 310 -0.67 26.53 -0.58
N ILE A 311 -0.49 27.52 0.29
CA ILE A 311 0.68 27.60 1.17
C ILE A 311 0.29 27.06 2.54
N VAL A 312 1.06 26.10 3.03
CA VAL A 312 0.91 25.51 4.36
C VAL A 312 2.00 26.08 5.26
N SER A 313 1.60 26.63 6.41
CA SER A 313 2.53 27.25 7.37
C SER A 313 3.53 26.25 7.97
N LYS A 314 4.60 26.74 8.60
CA LYS A 314 5.66 25.88 9.18
C LYS A 314 5.15 24.90 10.23
N ASN A 315 4.14 25.30 11.01
CA ASN A 315 3.53 24.44 12.02
C ASN A 315 2.34 23.62 11.46
N ARG A 316 2.03 23.74 10.16
CA ARG A 316 0.88 23.15 9.46
C ARG A 316 -0.47 23.43 10.11
N LYS A 317 -0.60 24.54 10.83
CA LYS A 317 -1.87 24.96 11.44
C LYS A 317 -2.67 25.89 10.55
N GLU A 318 -1.99 26.66 9.70
CA GLU A 318 -2.60 27.68 8.86
C GLU A 318 -2.37 27.35 7.39
N LEU A 319 -3.42 27.45 6.59
CA LEU A 319 -3.38 27.24 5.15
C LEU A 319 -3.98 28.45 4.46
N LYS A 320 -3.32 28.92 3.39
CA LYS A 320 -3.84 30.00 2.56
C LYS A 320 -3.87 29.56 1.12
N ARG A 321 -5.02 29.76 0.46
CA ARG A 321 -5.24 29.43 -0.95
C ARG A 321 -5.17 30.72 -1.77
N TYR A 322 -4.45 30.66 -2.88
CA TYR A 322 -4.29 31.77 -3.81
C TYR A 322 -4.61 31.30 -5.23
N LYS A 323 -5.41 32.08 -5.95
CA LYS A 323 -5.52 31.87 -7.40
C LYS A 323 -4.24 32.37 -8.06
N ARG A 324 -3.80 31.69 -9.11
CA ARG A 324 -2.65 32.12 -9.93
C ARG A 324 -2.76 33.59 -10.35
N SER A 325 -3.96 34.04 -10.73
CA SER A 325 -4.24 35.43 -11.14
C SER A 325 -4.02 36.46 -10.03
N GLU A 326 -4.24 36.09 -8.77
CA GLU A 326 -4.04 36.96 -7.61
C GLU A 326 -2.56 37.13 -7.29
N ILE A 327 -1.78 36.03 -7.38
CA ILE A 327 -0.33 36.04 -7.17
C ILE A 327 0.37 36.95 -8.19
N LYS A 328 -0.11 37.01 -9.43
CA LYS A 328 0.46 37.91 -10.46
C LYS A 328 0.35 39.39 -10.08
N LYS A 329 -0.72 39.78 -9.38
CA LYS A 329 -1.02 41.18 -9.07
C LYS A 329 -0.20 41.72 -7.90
N SER A 330 0.40 40.86 -7.07
CA SER A 330 1.12 41.28 -5.85
C SER A 330 2.51 41.91 -6.10
N LYS A 331 2.91 42.09 -7.36
CA LYS A 331 4.22 42.64 -7.76
C LYS A 331 4.13 43.98 -8.48
N LYS A 332 2.96 44.61 -8.48
CA LYS A 332 2.78 45.98 -8.98
C LYS A 332 3.02 46.98 -7.88
#